data_AF-A0A958ACF7-F1
#
_entry.id   AF-A0A958ACF7-F1
#
_cell.length_a   1.000
_cell.length_b   1.000
_cell.length_c   1.000
_cell.angle_alpha   90.00
_cell.angle_beta   90.00
_cell.angle_gamma   90.00
#
_symmetry.space_group_name_H-M   'P 1'
#
loop_
_entity.id
_entity.type
_entity.pdbx_description
1 polymer ?
#
loop_
_entity_poly.entity_id
_entity_poly.type
_entity_poly.pdbx_seq_one_letter_code
_entity_poly.pdbx_strand_id
1 'polypeptide(L)' 'MERFGEKLRVLRDRRGITVRQLASILEIKSHSHIVGLEANKHKPSADLILKIANFFKVTTDQLMRDDLEI' A
#
# COMPACT_ATOMS: atom_id res chain seq x y z
N MET A 1 0.79 8.88 9.97
CA MET A 1 0.72 7.77 8.99
C MET A 1 1.45 6.57 9.56
N GLU A 2 1.02 6.13 10.75
CA GLU A 2 1.56 4.96 11.43
C GLU A 2 0.84 3.68 10.99
N ARG A 3 -0.37 3.80 10.42
CA ARG A 3 -1.20 2.66 10.01
C ARG A 3 -1.16 2.35 8.52
N PHE A 4 -0.40 3.09 7.71
CA PHE A 4 -0.38 2.90 6.25
C PHE A 4 0.09 1.50 5.85
N GLY A 5 1.14 0.99 6.48
CA GLY A 5 1.65 -0.35 6.18
C GLY A 5 0.64 -1.45 6.49
N GLU A 6 -0.04 -1.35 7.63
CA GLU A 6 -1.14 -2.24 8.02
C GLU A 6 -2.28 -2.20 6.98
N LYS A 7 -2.72 -1.00 6.62
CA LYS A 7 -3.77 -0.78 5.62
C LYS A 7 -3.43 -1.36 4.25
N LEU A 8 -2.20 -1.13 3.78
CA LEU A 8 -1.72 -1.69 2.53
C LEU A 8 -1.73 -3.22 2.56
N ARG A 9 -1.29 -3.82 3.68
CA ARG A 9 -1.33 -5.25 3.88
C ARG A 9 -2.75 -5.80 3.86
N VAL A 10 -3.69 -5.15 4.56
CA VAL A 10 -5.12 -5.53 4.56
C VAL A 10 -5.70 -5.51 3.15
N LEU A 11 -5.45 -4.45 2.37
CA LEU A 11 -5.87 -4.37 0.97
C LEU A 11 -5.30 -5.50 0.12
N ARG A 12 -3.99 -5.76 0.27
CA ARG A 12 -3.29 -6.82 -0.44
C ARG A 12 -3.87 -8.19 -0.13
N ASP A 13 -4.08 -8.48 1.16
CA ASP A 13 -4.60 -9.76 1.64
C ASP A 13 -6.07 -9.96 1.20
N ARG A 14 -6.92 -8.91 1.25
CA ARG A 14 -8.30 -8.94 0.72
C ARG A 14 -8.35 -9.25 -0.77
N ARG A 15 -7.34 -8.83 -1.53
CA ARG A 15 -7.22 -9.12 -2.97
C ARG A 15 -6.62 -10.51 -3.26
N GLY A 16 -6.07 -11.19 -2.25
CA GLY A 16 -5.48 -12.52 -2.38
C GLY A 16 -4.18 -12.54 -3.19
N ILE A 17 -3.42 -11.43 -3.22
CA ILE A 17 -2.19 -11.32 -4.01
C ILE A 17 -0.95 -11.29 -3.11
N THR A 18 0.15 -11.83 -3.62
CA THR A 18 1.46 -11.78 -2.96
C THR A 18 2.11 -10.40 -3.07
N VAL A 19 3.08 -10.11 -2.19
CA VAL A 19 3.90 -8.88 -2.25
C VAL A 19 4.58 -8.73 -3.61
N ARG A 20 5.05 -9.83 -4.22
CA ARG A 20 5.70 -9.80 -5.55
C ARG A 20 4.71 -9.43 -6.64
N GLN A 21 3.50 -9.97 -6.59
CA GLN A 21 2.43 -9.60 -7.52
C GLN A 21 2.04 -8.13 -7.35
N LEU A 22 1.87 -7.65 -6.11
CA LEU A 22 1.57 -6.24 -5.86
C LEU A 22 2.67 -5.32 -6.40
N ALA A 23 3.95 -5.65 -6.17
CA ALA A 23 5.06 -4.90 -6.73
C ALA A 23 5.03 -4.86 -8.26
N SER A 24 4.76 -6.00 -8.92
CA SER A 24 4.62 -6.05 -10.37
C SER A 24 3.45 -5.21 -10.89
N ILE A 25 2.29 -5.26 -10.22
CA ILE A 25 1.08 -4.51 -10.59
C ILE A 25 1.29 -3.00 -10.44
N LEU A 26 2.00 -2.58 -9.39
CA LEU A 26 2.31 -1.17 -9.14
C LEU A 26 3.58 -0.70 -9.86
N GLU A 27 4.16 -1.54 -10.73
CA GLU A 27 5.38 -1.27 -11.50
C GLU A 27 6.59 -0.89 -10.62
N ILE A 28 6.67 -1.50 -9.43
CA ILE A 28 7.75 -1.29 -8.47
C ILE A 28 8.83 -2.34 -8.69
N LYS A 29 10.05 -1.87 -8.98
CA LYS A 29 11.21 -2.73 -9.30
C LYS A 29 11.55 -3.76 -8.21
N SER A 30 11.30 -3.45 -6.93
CA SER A 30 11.67 -4.30 -5.81
C SER A 30 10.47 -4.60 -4.92
N HIS A 31 10.12 -5.88 -4.79
CA HIS A 31 9.11 -6.35 -3.83
C HIS A 31 9.49 -6.06 -2.37
N SER A 32 10.79 -5.96 -2.07
CA SER A 32 11.27 -5.55 -0.74
C SER A 32 10.84 -4.13 -0.38
N HIS A 33 10.59 -3.26 -1.37
CA HIS A 33 10.03 -1.93 -1.10
C HIS A 33 8.62 -2.05 -0.52
N ILE A 34 7.76 -2.90 -1.09
CA ILE A 34 6.41 -3.19 -0.56
C ILE A 34 6.49 -3.79 0.85
N VAL A 35 7.40 -4.74 1.10
CA VAL A 35 7.60 -5.30 2.45
C VAL A 35 7.96 -4.19 3.45
N GLY A 36 8.86 -3.28 3.06
CA GLY A 36 9.24 -2.14 3.91
C GLY A 36 8.09 -1.16 4.14
N LEU A 37 7.21 -0.95 3.16
CA LEU A 37 6.00 -0.14 3.32
C LEU A 37 4.99 -0.81 4.27
N GLU A 38 4.72 -2.10 4.09
CA GLU A 38 3.82 -2.87 4.98
C GLU A 38 4.32 -2.94 6.42
N ALA A 39 5.64 -2.91 6.61
CA ALA A 39 6.28 -2.85 7.92
C ALA A 39 6.46 -1.42 8.45
N ASN A 40 5.92 -0.39 7.79
CA ASN A 40 6.12 1.04 8.10
C ASN A 40 7.60 1.49 8.19
N LYS A 41 8.53 0.71 7.62
CA LYS A 41 9.96 1.05 7.57
C LYS A 41 10.28 2.08 6.50
N HIS A 42 9.46 2.15 5.45
CA HIS A 42 9.56 3.12 4.38
C HIS A 42 8.32 3.99 4.34
N LYS A 43 8.49 5.26 3.96
CA LYS A 43 7.37 6.15 3.66
C LYS A 43 7.05 6.08 2.17
N PRO A 44 5.78 5.92 1.78
CA PRO A 44 5.39 5.94 0.37
C PRO A 44 5.55 7.35 -0.22
N SER A 45 5.86 7.44 -1.51
CA SER A 45 5.77 8.70 -2.24
C SER A 45 4.31 9.02 -2.59
N ALA A 46 3.99 10.29 -2.88
CA ALA A 46 2.65 10.70 -3.29
C ALA A 46 2.16 9.94 -4.55
N ASP A 47 3.05 9.73 -5.54
CA ASP A 47 2.75 8.95 -6.74
C ASP A 47 2.35 7.50 -6.39
N LEU A 48 3.07 6.88 -5.45
CA LEU A 48 2.77 5.52 -5.03
C LEU A 48 1.44 5.44 -4.27
N ILE A 49 1.13 6.41 -3.41
CA ILE A 49 -0.16 6.48 -2.73
C ILE A 49 -1.30 6.56 -3.75
N LEU A 50 -1.16 7.40 -4.78
CA LEU A 50 -2.15 7.53 -5.86
C LEU A 50 -2.33 6.22 -6.62
N LYS A 51 -1.23 5.53 -6.98
CA LYS A 51 -1.28 4.22 -7.64
C LYS A 51 -2.00 3.17 -6.81
N ILE A 52 -1.70 3.10 -5.51
CA ILE A 52 -2.33 2.17 -4.57
C ILE A 52 -3.82 2.48 -4.46
N ALA A 53 -4.19 3.75 -4.24
CA ALA A 53 -5.57 4.19 -4.16
C ALA A 53 -6.37 3.82 -5.42
N ASN A 54 -5.82 4.10 -6.61
CA ASN A 54 -6.46 3.81 -7.89
C ASN A 54 -6.63 2.31 -8.15
N PHE A 55 -5.65 1.50 -7.76
CA PHE A 55 -5.68 0.04 -7.91
C PHE A 55 -6.70 -0.61 -6.99
N PHE A 56 -6.70 -0.23 -5.71
CA PHE A 56 -7.60 -0.80 -4.70
C PHE A 56 -8.97 -0.11 -4.61
N LYS A 57 -9.21 0.94 -5.40
CA LYS A 57 -10.46 1.72 -5.42
C LYS A 57 -10.81 2.33 -4.06
N VAL A 58 -9.79 2.84 -3.36
CA VAL A 58 -9.92 3.59 -2.10
C VAL A 58 -9.44 5.03 -2.30
N THR A 59 -9.74 5.92 -1.36
CA THR A 59 -9.21 7.29 -1.41
C THR A 59 -7.81 7.38 -0.83
N THR A 60 -7.07 8.42 -1.19
CA THR A 60 -5.78 8.73 -0.58
C THR A 60 -5.92 9.02 0.91
N ASP A 61 -7.00 9.68 1.33
CA ASP A 61 -7.31 9.93 2.74
C ASP A 61 -7.42 8.65 3.54
N GLN A 62 -8.15 7.64 3.02
CA GLN A 62 -8.27 6.34 3.70
C GLN A 62 -6.90 5.67 3.91
N LEU A 63 -5.96 5.85 2.99
CA LEU A 63 -4.60 5.32 3.13
C LEU A 63 -3.76 6.13 4.13
N MET A 64 -3.85 7.46 4.08
CA MET A 64 -2.92 8.37 4.77
C MET A 64 -3.31 8.71 6.21
N ARG A 65 -4.62 8.79 6.48
CA ARG A 65 -5.17 9.23 7.76
C ARG A 65 -5.35 8.05 8.70
N ASP A 66 -4.72 8.10 9.87
CA ASP A 66 -4.71 6.97 10.81
C ASP A 66 -6.08 6.76 11.50
N ASP A 67 -6.97 7.77 11.48
CA ASP A 67 -8.32 7.73 12.04
C ASP A 67 -9.38 7.11 11.11
N LEU A 68 -9.06 6.88 9.84
CA LEU A 68 -9.97 6.27 8.86
C LEU A 68 -9.67 4.78 8.68
N GLU A 69 -10.70 3.97 8.44
CA GLU A 69 -10.57 2.53 8.15
C GLU A 69 -10.61 2.22 6.64
N ILE A 70 -10.19 0.99 6.30
CA ILE A 70 -10.12 0.43 4.93
C ILE A 70 -11.13 -0.68 4.73
#